data_AF-A0A7S0I0K3-F1
#
_entry.id   AF-A0A7S0I0K3-F1
#
_cell.length_a   1.000
_cell.length_b   1.000
_cell.length_c   1.000
_cell.angle_alpha   90.00
_cell.angle_beta   90.00
_cell.angle_gamma   90.00
#
_symmetry.space_group_name_H-M   'P 1'
#
loop_
_entity.id
_entity.type
_entity.pdbx_description
1 polymer ?
#
loop_
_entity_poly.entity_id
_entity_poly.type
_entity_poly.pdbx_seq_one_letter_code
_entity_poly.pdbx_strand_id
1 'polypeptide(L)'
;FMAGLCLVLLLSMGAAARAFVPCMPSSSTPVPSCAALSSSSSFSSCKAFVHPVVPCPPISLASFPRSRSAYGNLGKDAFTTCTRRGEARARPCRMSASDGSSSQLKLPCDLYDLESELKLAVKMEDYGKAAKVRDELKKARDGDDVAKLLVELDEAVKAQDFDTASAIKQKLSQAVSARSLGVMQKRQSARVNRLLVMTRDGKLLTCRPDGGSVVPVGDSKDRAQFLQPTWSPGGDLIVAAKIELPADGKPLKIKESVIEIFWALDGSKLVEVSAPFIPFYYFWLPDSRGLVYLTTYADGPAQAGWQVSMDILRVFAGDERGLLPSGSIMHLEEGAPLFVCPSPRDKRILMHIGNKQKVAVIEPLSLDGEEVILSSRPGAFRCPQWFPIKGEKGEELVAFVERSNSGDSQYVVVADANRGESKKARRVLTEIEGFATITVSPDGQRMALLARLKRNLEETLSIIDGPFELSEDPWPVSSTVLSSDEREEKLGPRRRVLAFFWSPDSRKLLWLSAPEKDDILAASGGQAEIFWEVHDTRTGRSIRFEPHMPSQTVLASYLPFFDQYALSHAVWSPDSDAFCYAGIGMDGAAGAWVQKLPSSFAESPPPPRLVVSGAETVSWSQC
;
A
#
# COMPACT_ATOMS: atom_id res chain seq x y z
N PHE A 1 -17.36 -1.88 2.50
CA PHE A 1 -18.07 -2.30 1.28
C PHE A 1 -18.82 -1.16 0.58
N MET A 2 -19.77 -0.47 1.24
CA MET A 2 -20.48 0.69 0.61
C MET A 2 -19.59 1.93 0.33
N ALA A 3 -18.51 2.14 1.11
CA ALA A 3 -17.62 3.29 0.93
C ALA A 3 -16.69 3.18 -0.32
N GLY A 4 -16.34 1.95 -0.74
CA GLY A 4 -15.53 1.73 -1.95
C GLY A 4 -16.33 1.94 -3.24
N LEU A 5 -17.61 1.56 -3.25
CA LEU A 5 -18.49 1.73 -4.41
C LEU A 5 -18.79 3.21 -4.73
N CYS A 6 -18.94 4.06 -3.71
CA CYS A 6 -19.21 5.50 -3.91
C CYS A 6 -18.01 6.27 -4.48
N LEU A 7 -16.78 5.85 -4.18
CA LEU A 7 -15.57 6.51 -4.70
C LEU A 7 -15.35 6.20 -6.20
N VAL A 8 -15.70 4.99 -6.64
CA VAL A 8 -15.70 4.58 -8.05
C VAL A 8 -16.73 5.36 -8.87
N LEU A 9 -17.93 5.59 -8.32
CA LEU A 9 -18.99 6.37 -8.98
C LEU A 9 -18.68 7.88 -9.09
N LEU A 10 -17.95 8.46 -8.12
CA LEU A 10 -17.61 9.89 -8.17
C LEU A 10 -16.50 10.21 -9.19
N LEU A 11 -15.60 9.26 -9.47
CA LEU A 11 -14.58 9.42 -10.51
C LEU A 11 -15.14 9.29 -11.94
N SER A 12 -16.31 8.65 -12.12
CA SER A 12 -16.98 8.58 -13.43
C SER A 12 -17.81 9.84 -13.77
N MET A 13 -18.12 10.69 -12.79
CA MET A 13 -18.95 11.91 -13.00
C MET A 13 -18.14 13.17 -13.38
N GLY A 14 -16.81 13.08 -13.46
CA GLY A 14 -15.95 14.17 -13.96
C GLY A 14 -16.02 14.40 -15.48
N ALA A 15 -16.80 13.60 -16.21
CA ALA A 15 -16.98 13.68 -17.65
C ALA A 15 -18.47 13.83 -18.03
N ALA A 16 -19.05 15.00 -17.76
CA ALA A 16 -20.35 15.37 -18.34
C ALA A 16 -20.25 16.79 -18.94
N ALA A 17 -19.74 16.85 -20.16
CA ALA A 17 -19.94 18.00 -21.03
C ALA A 17 -21.42 18.04 -21.47
N ARG A 18 -21.99 19.24 -21.43
CA ARG A 18 -23.37 19.59 -21.82
C ARG A 18 -23.79 18.93 -23.14
N ALA A 19 -24.79 18.04 -23.09
CA ALA A 19 -25.54 17.63 -24.26
C ALA A 19 -26.82 18.46 -24.36
N PHE A 20 -26.90 19.24 -25.45
CA PHE A 20 -28.11 19.91 -25.91
C PHE A 20 -29.17 18.85 -26.28
N VAL A 21 -30.41 19.11 -25.87
CA VAL A 21 -31.61 18.36 -26.29
C VAL A 21 -31.96 18.72 -27.73
N PRO A 22 -32.31 17.75 -28.59
CA PRO A 22 -33.24 18.03 -29.67
C PRO A 22 -34.48 17.14 -29.60
N CYS A 23 -35.64 17.78 -29.65
CA CYS A 23 -36.94 17.16 -29.88
C CYS A 23 -36.97 16.46 -31.25
N MET A 24 -37.51 15.25 -31.30
CA MET A 24 -38.01 14.65 -32.54
C MET A 24 -39.23 15.42 -33.07
N PRO A 25 -39.52 15.30 -34.38
CA PRO A 25 -40.72 14.53 -34.72
C PRO A 25 -40.55 13.54 -35.88
N SER A 26 -41.56 12.67 -35.91
CA SER A 26 -41.91 11.55 -36.78
C SER A 26 -41.88 11.76 -38.31
N SER A 27 -41.56 10.69 -39.05
CA SER A 27 -42.42 9.97 -40.02
C SER A 27 -41.75 9.52 -41.35
N SER A 28 -41.98 8.23 -41.66
CA SER A 28 -42.20 7.57 -42.97
C SER A 28 -41.18 7.59 -44.13
N THR A 29 -40.50 6.44 -44.33
CA THR A 29 -40.35 5.61 -45.57
C THR A 29 -39.66 6.21 -46.85
N PRO A 30 -39.33 5.43 -47.91
CA PRO A 30 -38.01 4.80 -48.12
C PRO A 30 -37.28 5.19 -49.45
N VAL A 31 -35.95 4.91 -49.51
CA VAL A 31 -35.05 4.47 -50.63
C VAL A 31 -35.52 4.73 -52.09
N PRO A 32 -34.71 5.25 -53.07
CA PRO A 32 -33.49 4.55 -53.54
C PRO A 32 -32.33 5.31 -54.26
N SER A 33 -31.18 4.62 -54.27
CA SER A 33 -30.22 4.40 -55.40
C SER A 33 -29.30 5.49 -55.97
N CYS A 34 -28.18 4.98 -56.52
CA CYS A 34 -27.16 5.53 -57.44
C CYS A 34 -25.99 6.28 -56.79
N ALA A 35 -24.77 5.72 -56.82
CA ALA A 35 -23.80 5.67 -57.94
C ALA A 35 -23.25 7.08 -58.23
N ALA A 36 -21.98 7.37 -58.48
CA ALA A 36 -20.68 6.70 -58.54
C ALA A 36 -19.67 7.88 -58.73
N LEU A 37 -18.37 7.57 -58.93
CA LEU A 37 -17.33 8.44 -59.52
C LEU A 37 -16.65 9.40 -58.52
N SER A 38 -15.40 9.13 -58.13
CA SER A 38 -14.14 9.53 -58.82
C SER A 38 -13.98 11.06 -58.82
N SER A 39 -12.87 11.70 -58.46
CA SER A 39 -11.48 11.38 -58.76
C SER A 39 -10.57 12.44 -58.10
N SER A 40 -9.39 12.00 -57.69
CA SER A 40 -8.06 12.65 -57.85
C SER A 40 -7.81 14.15 -57.58
N SER A 41 -6.77 14.36 -56.76
CA SER A 41 -5.61 15.27 -56.98
C SER A 41 -5.84 16.80 -56.89
N SER A 42 -4.96 17.67 -56.41
CA SER A 42 -3.64 17.67 -55.73
C SER A 42 -3.18 19.15 -55.69
N PHE A 43 -2.25 19.53 -54.79
CA PHE A 43 -1.51 20.82 -54.73
C PHE A 43 -2.32 22.10 -54.42
N SER A 44 -1.80 23.19 -53.84
CA SER A 44 -0.75 23.48 -52.86
C SER A 44 -0.82 24.99 -52.58
N SER A 45 -0.65 25.40 -51.31
CA SER A 45 0.04 26.62 -50.86
C SER A 45 -0.50 28.05 -51.16
N CYS A 46 -0.31 28.92 -50.14
CA CYS A 46 -0.17 30.39 -50.13
C CYS A 46 -1.38 31.31 -49.91
N LYS A 47 -1.51 31.72 -48.63
CA LYS A 47 -1.61 33.10 -48.07
C LYS A 47 -2.47 34.19 -48.76
N ALA A 48 -3.44 34.63 -47.93
CA ALA A 48 -3.72 36.02 -47.51
C ALA A 48 -4.69 36.89 -48.32
N PHE A 49 -5.63 37.50 -47.56
CA PHE A 49 -6.00 38.93 -47.45
C PHE A 49 -7.52 39.29 -47.54
N VAL A 50 -7.92 40.16 -46.59
CA VAL A 50 -9.05 41.14 -46.53
C VAL A 50 -10.42 40.73 -45.94
N HIS A 51 -10.57 41.00 -44.62
CA HIS A 51 -11.55 41.86 -43.88
C HIS A 51 -12.82 42.42 -44.58
N PRO A 52 -13.95 42.80 -43.90
CA PRO A 52 -13.98 43.79 -42.79
C PRO A 52 -14.94 43.51 -41.60
N VAL A 53 -14.63 43.98 -40.36
CA VAL A 53 -14.89 45.32 -39.75
C VAL A 53 -16.41 45.61 -39.70
N VAL A 54 -17.07 45.95 -38.58
CA VAL A 54 -16.99 47.16 -37.72
C VAL A 54 -17.81 46.93 -36.40
N PRO A 55 -17.91 47.85 -35.38
CA PRO A 55 -17.01 47.92 -34.20
C PRO A 55 -17.72 48.23 -32.83
N CYS A 56 -16.92 48.32 -31.76
CA CYS A 56 -16.87 49.29 -30.62
C CYS A 56 -18.15 49.97 -30.04
N PRO A 57 -18.22 50.33 -28.71
CA PRO A 57 -17.24 51.25 -28.09
C PRO A 57 -16.93 51.13 -26.57
N PRO A 58 -16.00 51.99 -26.05
CA PRO A 58 -15.30 51.86 -24.75
C PRO A 58 -15.59 53.04 -23.78
N ILE A 59 -14.64 53.35 -22.86
CA ILE A 59 -14.41 54.59 -22.02
C ILE A 59 -14.72 54.37 -20.51
N SER A 60 -14.09 54.99 -19.50
CA SER A 60 -12.72 55.46 -19.16
C SER A 60 -12.74 55.92 -17.67
N LEU A 61 -11.55 56.06 -17.07
CA LEU A 61 -11.10 56.86 -15.91
C LEU A 61 -12.10 57.78 -15.13
N ALA A 62 -12.01 57.73 -13.79
CA ALA A 62 -12.16 58.91 -12.92
C ALA A 62 -11.46 58.74 -11.56
N SER A 63 -10.94 59.86 -11.05
CA SER A 63 -10.09 60.09 -9.88
C SER A 63 -10.83 60.66 -8.66
N PHE A 64 -10.34 60.36 -7.45
CA PHE A 64 -10.32 61.08 -6.14
C PHE A 64 -11.45 62.07 -5.74
N PRO A 65 -11.79 62.14 -4.41
CA PRO A 65 -11.14 63.14 -3.55
C PRO A 65 -10.78 62.69 -2.13
N ARG A 66 -9.82 63.43 -1.54
CA ARG A 66 -9.43 63.46 -0.12
C ARG A 66 -10.36 64.38 0.68
N SER A 67 -10.54 64.13 1.99
CA SER A 67 -10.64 65.21 2.98
C SER A 67 -9.96 64.84 4.31
N ARG A 68 -9.12 65.77 4.78
CA ARG A 68 -8.33 65.80 6.02
C ARG A 68 -9.17 66.19 7.24
N SER A 69 -8.72 65.81 8.44
CA SER A 69 -8.55 66.64 9.66
C SER A 69 -8.56 65.74 10.92
N ALA A 70 -7.81 65.92 12.02
CA ALA A 70 -6.54 66.56 12.33
C ALA A 70 -6.21 66.22 13.83
N TYR A 71 -4.91 66.22 14.18
CA TYR A 71 -4.27 66.43 15.49
C TYR A 71 -4.51 65.49 16.70
N GLY A 72 -3.39 65.03 17.30
CA GLY A 72 -3.20 65.14 18.75
C GLY A 72 -2.55 63.99 19.56
N ASN A 73 -1.26 63.71 19.33
CA ASN A 73 -0.18 63.47 20.33
C ASN A 73 -0.24 62.44 21.49
N LEU A 74 0.93 61.78 21.66
CA LEU A 74 1.52 61.07 22.83
C LEU A 74 1.01 59.62 23.07
N GLY A 75 1.82 58.57 23.22
CA GLY A 75 3.26 58.39 23.33
C GLY A 75 3.60 56.89 23.32
N LYS A 76 4.90 56.61 23.20
CA LYS A 76 5.62 55.32 23.11
C LYS A 76 5.04 54.13 23.90
N ASP A 77 4.97 52.93 23.30
CA ASP A 77 5.88 51.81 23.58
C ASP A 77 5.47 50.47 22.90
N ALA A 78 6.51 49.73 22.52
CA ALA A 78 6.62 48.27 22.34
C ALA A 78 5.78 47.52 21.27
N PHE A 79 6.52 46.98 20.30
CA PHE A 79 6.17 45.84 19.45
C PHE A 79 5.78 44.60 20.25
N THR A 80 4.63 43.98 19.97
CA THR A 80 4.47 42.51 20.07
C THR A 80 3.36 42.05 19.11
N THR A 81 3.75 41.36 18.04
CA THR A 81 2.85 40.74 17.07
C THR A 81 2.29 39.44 17.63
N CYS A 82 0.96 39.40 17.75
CA CYS A 82 0.18 38.24 18.17
C CYS A 82 0.13 37.20 17.05
N THR A 83 0.83 36.07 17.23
CA THR A 83 0.63 34.83 16.47
C THR A 83 -0.08 33.83 17.39
N ARG A 84 -1.36 33.56 17.11
CA ARG A 84 -2.13 32.52 17.80
C ARG A 84 -1.61 31.15 17.37
N ARG A 85 -0.89 30.47 18.27
CA ARG A 85 -0.67 29.02 18.25
C ARG A 85 -2.02 28.31 18.43
N GLY A 86 -2.35 27.38 17.53
CA GLY A 86 -3.38 26.38 17.76
C GLY A 86 -2.80 25.24 18.60
N GLU A 87 -3.31 25.07 19.82
CA GLU A 87 -2.94 23.95 20.70
C GLU A 87 -3.53 22.63 20.15
N ALA A 88 -2.66 21.67 19.86
CA ALA A 88 -3.04 20.29 19.62
C ALA A 88 -3.57 19.65 20.91
N ARG A 89 -4.89 19.47 21.03
CA ARG A 89 -5.50 18.72 22.12
C ARG A 89 -5.39 17.22 21.84
N ALA A 90 -4.50 16.53 22.55
CA ALA A 90 -4.54 15.07 22.68
C ALA A 90 -5.92 14.66 23.23
N ARG A 91 -6.62 13.74 22.55
CA ARG A 91 -7.89 13.17 23.02
C ARG A 91 -7.59 11.99 23.96
N PRO A 92 -8.24 11.90 25.13
CA PRO A 92 -7.99 10.79 26.06
C PRO A 92 -8.55 9.49 25.48
N CYS A 93 -7.66 8.56 25.13
CA CYS A 93 -8.03 7.18 24.83
C CYS A 93 -8.44 6.48 26.13
N ARG A 94 -9.61 5.84 26.13
CA ARG A 94 -10.06 5.03 27.26
C ARG A 94 -9.40 3.66 27.16
N MET A 95 -8.27 3.50 27.86
CA MET A 95 -7.65 2.20 28.03
C MET A 95 -8.51 1.37 28.99
N SER A 96 -9.07 0.25 28.51
CA SER A 96 -9.35 -0.86 29.41
C SER A 96 -8.08 -1.70 29.46
N ALA A 97 -7.21 -1.42 30.43
CA ALA A 97 -6.30 -2.44 30.90
C ALA A 97 -7.19 -3.50 31.57
N SER A 98 -7.40 -4.64 30.93
CA SER A 98 -7.88 -5.80 31.65
C SER A 98 -6.85 -6.07 32.75
N ASP A 99 -7.28 -6.03 34.01
CA ASP A 99 -6.47 -6.42 35.15
C ASP A 99 -5.75 -7.72 34.82
N GLY A 100 -4.42 -7.63 34.77
CA GLY A 100 -3.56 -8.72 34.37
C GLY A 100 -3.67 -9.87 35.37
N SER A 101 -4.58 -10.79 35.13
CA SER A 101 -4.50 -12.12 35.73
C SER A 101 -3.33 -12.83 35.05
N SER A 102 -2.18 -12.84 35.73
CA SER A 102 -0.98 -13.63 35.44
C SER A 102 -0.63 -13.73 33.96
N SER A 103 0.20 -12.81 33.48
CA SER A 103 1.02 -13.01 32.30
C SER A 103 1.74 -14.35 32.40
N GLN A 104 1.16 -15.42 31.85
CA GLN A 104 1.90 -16.64 31.57
C GLN A 104 2.92 -16.24 30.51
N LEU A 105 4.13 -15.95 30.97
CA LEU A 105 5.28 -15.80 30.11
C LEU A 105 5.39 -17.08 29.27
N LYS A 106 5.07 -16.93 27.98
CA LYS A 106 5.12 -18.05 27.03
C LYS A 106 6.57 -18.40 26.74
N LEU A 107 6.78 -19.70 26.54
CA LEU A 107 8.08 -20.26 26.19
C LEU A 107 8.60 -19.71 24.84
N PRO A 108 9.92 -19.70 24.64
CA PRO A 108 10.58 -19.27 23.38
C PRO A 108 10.05 -19.96 22.12
N CYS A 109 10.13 -19.33 20.93
CA CYS A 109 9.56 -19.88 19.68
C CYS A 109 10.02 -21.30 19.34
N ASP A 110 11.32 -21.62 19.43
CA ASP A 110 11.83 -22.97 19.12
C ASP A 110 11.31 -24.03 20.11
N LEU A 111 11.07 -23.61 21.36
CA LEU A 111 10.46 -24.42 22.41
C LEU A 111 8.94 -24.50 22.28
N TYR A 112 8.33 -23.45 21.75
CA TYR A 112 6.92 -23.37 21.47
C TYR A 112 6.54 -24.20 20.24
N ASP A 113 7.41 -24.26 19.23
CA ASP A 113 7.27 -25.11 18.05
C ASP A 113 7.35 -26.59 18.45
N LEU A 114 8.34 -26.95 19.28
CA LEU A 114 8.46 -28.29 19.85
C LEU A 114 7.26 -28.61 20.78
N GLU A 115 6.75 -27.67 21.57
CA GLU A 115 5.54 -27.89 22.37
C GLU A 115 4.28 -28.06 21.53
N SER A 116 4.14 -27.28 20.47
CA SER A 116 3.01 -27.32 19.56
C SER A 116 3.03 -28.62 18.75
N GLU A 117 4.20 -29.03 18.28
CA GLU A 117 4.41 -30.29 17.58
C GLU A 117 4.18 -31.50 18.52
N LEU A 118 4.57 -31.39 19.80
CA LEU A 118 4.26 -32.38 20.81
C LEU A 118 2.75 -32.51 21.06
N LYS A 119 2.05 -31.37 21.23
CA LYS A 119 0.58 -31.35 21.41
C LYS A 119 -0.14 -31.91 20.19
N LEU A 120 0.34 -31.60 18.99
CA LEU A 120 -0.22 -32.11 17.73
C LEU A 120 0.00 -33.62 17.61
N ALA A 121 1.20 -34.11 17.90
CA ALA A 121 1.54 -35.54 17.87
C ALA A 121 0.70 -36.36 18.86
N VAL A 122 0.50 -35.84 20.08
CA VAL A 122 -0.39 -36.47 21.09
C VAL A 122 -1.84 -36.50 20.61
N LYS A 123 -2.34 -35.40 20.03
CA LYS A 123 -3.71 -35.32 19.50
C LYS A 123 -3.94 -36.26 18.32
N MET A 124 -2.90 -36.53 17.55
CA MET A 124 -2.91 -37.48 16.43
C MET A 124 -2.59 -38.92 16.83
N GLU A 125 -2.45 -39.21 18.12
CA GLU A 125 -2.07 -40.53 18.67
C GLU A 125 -0.73 -41.08 18.12
N ASP A 126 0.15 -40.19 17.62
CA ASP A 126 1.50 -40.54 17.16
C ASP A 126 2.49 -40.45 18.33
N TYR A 127 2.47 -41.49 19.17
CA TYR A 127 3.29 -41.55 20.39
C TYR A 127 4.80 -41.67 20.11
N GLY A 128 5.20 -42.19 18.94
CA GLY A 128 6.59 -42.28 18.53
C GLY A 128 7.17 -40.90 18.23
N LYS A 129 6.43 -40.08 17.48
CA LYS A 129 6.77 -38.68 17.23
C LYS A 129 6.72 -37.85 18.52
N ALA A 130 5.69 -38.04 19.35
CA ALA A 130 5.56 -37.33 20.62
C ALA A 130 6.76 -37.57 21.55
N ALA A 131 7.26 -38.80 21.67
CA ALA A 131 8.42 -39.10 22.51
C ALA A 131 9.70 -38.38 22.03
N LYS A 132 9.95 -38.38 20.72
CA LYS A 132 11.11 -37.72 20.12
C LYS A 132 11.08 -36.20 20.32
N VAL A 133 9.94 -35.58 20.03
CA VAL A 133 9.74 -34.13 20.19
C VAL A 133 9.84 -33.71 21.65
N ARG A 134 9.36 -34.54 22.59
CA ARG A 134 9.52 -34.31 24.03
C ARG A 134 10.98 -34.28 24.47
N ASP A 135 11.81 -35.20 23.98
CA ASP A 135 13.22 -35.27 24.37
C ASP A 135 14.03 -34.10 23.75
N GLU A 136 13.68 -33.69 22.52
CA GLU A 136 14.19 -32.48 21.87
C GLU A 136 13.76 -31.21 22.64
N LEU A 137 12.51 -31.13 23.08
CA LEU A 137 11.98 -30.03 23.90
C LEU A 137 12.74 -29.91 25.22
N LYS A 138 13.01 -31.03 25.89
CA LYS A 138 13.76 -31.04 27.15
C LYS A 138 15.18 -30.50 26.95
N LYS A 139 15.89 -31.01 25.93
CA LYS A 139 17.25 -30.56 25.60
C LYS A 139 17.30 -29.06 25.23
N ALA A 140 16.30 -28.58 24.52
CA ALA A 140 16.18 -27.17 24.16
C ALA A 140 15.88 -26.29 25.40
N ARG A 141 15.09 -26.77 26.38
CA ARG A 141 14.80 -26.02 27.61
C ARG A 141 16.05 -25.87 28.49
N ASP A 142 16.85 -26.93 28.60
CA ASP A 142 18.06 -26.93 29.42
C ASP A 142 19.16 -25.98 28.87
N GLY A 143 19.10 -25.66 27.57
CA GLY A 143 20.01 -24.74 26.89
C GLY A 143 19.55 -23.28 26.85
N ASP A 144 18.38 -22.94 27.38
CA ASP A 144 17.71 -21.66 27.14
C ASP A 144 17.65 -20.77 28.39
N ASP A 145 18.30 -19.61 28.34
CA ASP A 145 18.40 -18.69 29.48
C ASP A 145 17.04 -18.11 29.90
N VAL A 146 16.10 -17.93 28.95
CA VAL A 146 14.74 -17.45 29.26
C VAL A 146 13.96 -18.57 29.94
N ALA A 147 14.08 -19.82 29.47
CA ALA A 147 13.43 -20.96 30.11
C ALA A 147 13.93 -21.21 31.54
N LYS A 148 15.24 -21.04 31.79
CA LYS A 148 15.82 -21.11 33.13
C LYS A 148 15.27 -20.03 34.06
N LEU A 149 15.27 -18.77 33.60
CA LEU A 149 14.73 -17.65 34.38
C LEU A 149 13.23 -17.80 34.68
N LEU A 150 12.46 -18.47 33.82
CA LEU A 150 11.06 -18.79 34.09
C LEU A 150 10.86 -19.83 35.18
N VAL A 151 11.72 -20.86 35.22
CA VAL A 151 11.72 -21.85 36.30
C VAL A 151 12.14 -21.20 37.61
N GLU A 152 13.20 -20.40 37.61
CA GLU A 152 13.67 -19.67 38.79
C GLU A 152 12.61 -18.67 39.31
N LEU A 153 11.87 -18.02 38.41
CA LEU A 153 10.77 -17.13 38.78
C LEU A 153 9.62 -17.90 39.44
N ASP A 154 9.23 -19.04 38.88
CA ASP A 154 8.17 -19.89 39.45
C ASP A 154 8.56 -20.43 40.84
N GLU A 155 9.82 -20.81 41.02
CA GLU A 155 10.37 -21.22 42.32
C GLU A 155 10.39 -20.07 43.34
N ALA A 156 10.85 -18.87 42.95
CA ALA A 156 10.87 -17.70 43.82
C ALA A 156 9.46 -17.24 44.24
N VAL A 157 8.50 -17.30 43.30
CA VAL A 157 7.09 -16.98 43.59
C VAL A 157 6.47 -18.02 44.53
N LYS A 158 6.75 -19.31 44.34
CA LYS A 158 6.31 -20.37 45.27
C LYS A 158 6.93 -20.23 46.66
N ALA A 159 8.18 -19.76 46.73
CA ALA A 159 8.88 -19.48 47.98
C ALA A 159 8.46 -18.16 48.64
N GLN A 160 7.58 -17.37 48.03
CA GLN A 160 7.16 -16.03 48.48
C GLN A 160 8.34 -15.04 48.63
N ASP A 161 9.44 -15.25 47.91
CA ASP A 161 10.58 -14.32 47.86
C ASP A 161 10.35 -13.30 46.74
N PHE A 162 9.62 -12.24 47.06
CA PHE A 162 9.20 -11.23 46.10
C PHE A 162 10.33 -10.31 45.62
N ASP A 163 11.39 -10.14 46.42
CA ASP A 163 12.55 -9.34 46.03
C ASP A 163 13.37 -10.08 44.97
N THR A 164 13.61 -11.38 45.18
CA THR A 164 14.25 -12.26 44.20
C THR A 164 13.38 -12.41 42.96
N ALA A 165 12.07 -12.59 43.10
CA ALA A 165 11.15 -12.68 41.96
C ALA A 165 11.13 -11.38 41.12
N SER A 166 11.20 -10.21 41.76
CA SER A 166 11.29 -8.91 41.08
C SER A 166 12.59 -8.76 40.29
N ALA A 167 13.72 -9.13 40.89
CA ALA A 167 15.03 -9.12 40.21
C ALA A 167 15.08 -10.11 39.04
N ILE A 168 14.53 -11.31 39.20
CA ILE A 168 14.41 -12.31 38.12
C ILE A 168 13.50 -11.77 37.00
N LYS A 169 12.38 -11.12 37.33
CA LYS A 169 11.47 -10.51 36.33
C LYS A 169 12.16 -9.42 35.51
N GLN A 170 13.03 -8.63 36.14
CA GLN A 170 13.82 -7.62 35.44
C GLN A 170 14.87 -8.25 34.51
N LYS A 171 15.58 -9.29 34.98
CA LYS A 171 16.52 -10.07 34.15
C LYS A 171 15.82 -10.79 33.01
N LEU A 172 14.62 -11.32 33.25
CA LEU A 172 13.79 -11.98 32.26
C LEU A 172 13.33 -10.99 31.18
N SER A 173 12.91 -9.78 31.57
CA SER A 173 12.59 -8.70 30.63
C SER A 173 13.79 -8.30 29.76
N GLN A 174 14.98 -8.19 30.37
CA GLN A 174 16.23 -7.90 29.66
C GLN A 174 16.67 -9.04 28.74
N ALA A 175 16.55 -10.30 29.17
CA ALA A 175 16.90 -11.48 28.39
C ALA A 175 15.93 -11.69 27.21
N VAL A 176 14.62 -11.48 27.44
CA VAL A 176 13.61 -11.46 26.38
C VAL A 176 13.94 -10.34 25.38
N SER A 177 14.22 -9.12 25.84
CA SER A 177 14.54 -7.99 24.96
C SER A 177 15.86 -8.15 24.18
N ALA A 178 16.93 -8.61 24.83
CA ALA A 178 18.21 -8.88 24.22
C ALA A 178 18.13 -10.03 23.20
N ARG A 179 17.27 -11.02 23.47
CA ARG A 179 16.97 -12.09 22.52
C ARG A 179 16.03 -11.63 21.41
N SER A 180 15.07 -10.74 21.64
CA SER A 180 14.30 -10.10 20.56
C SER A 180 15.25 -9.43 19.59
N LEU A 181 16.26 -8.72 20.09
CA LEU A 181 17.32 -8.08 19.28
C LEU A 181 18.25 -9.10 18.60
N GLY A 182 18.68 -10.16 19.30
CA GLY A 182 19.54 -11.21 18.74
C GLY A 182 18.83 -12.17 17.78
N VAL A 183 17.55 -12.43 17.99
CA VAL A 183 16.65 -13.17 17.10
C VAL A 183 16.26 -12.30 15.93
N MET A 184 16.06 -10.98 16.08
CA MET A 184 15.92 -10.06 14.95
C MET A 184 17.17 -10.06 14.05
N GLN A 185 18.38 -10.02 14.65
CA GLN A 185 19.65 -10.13 13.90
C GLN A 185 19.86 -11.51 13.26
N LYS A 186 19.47 -12.61 13.92
CA LYS A 186 19.50 -13.95 13.31
C LYS A 186 18.37 -14.17 12.28
N ARG A 187 17.19 -13.56 12.46
CA ARG A 187 16.03 -13.68 11.55
C ARG A 187 16.15 -12.82 10.31
N GLN A 188 16.95 -11.75 10.35
CA GLN A 188 17.43 -11.10 9.12
C GLN A 188 18.11 -12.10 8.14
N SER A 189 18.55 -13.28 8.62
CA SER A 189 19.13 -14.34 7.78
C SER A 189 18.17 -15.45 7.34
N ALA A 190 16.97 -15.59 7.93
CA ALA A 190 15.99 -16.62 7.58
C ALA A 190 14.65 -15.99 7.21
N ARG A 191 14.46 -15.75 5.90
CA ARG A 191 13.23 -15.21 5.31
C ARG A 191 12.02 -16.06 5.75
N VAL A 192 11.07 -15.43 6.45
CA VAL A 192 9.78 -16.07 6.73
C VAL A 192 9.15 -16.38 5.37
N ASN A 193 8.78 -17.64 5.14
CA ASN A 193 8.16 -18.09 3.90
C ASN A 193 6.77 -18.66 4.21
N ARG A 194 5.82 -17.77 4.47
CA ARG A 194 4.43 -18.11 4.82
C ARG A 194 3.45 -17.21 4.10
N LEU A 195 2.25 -17.72 3.90
CA LEU A 195 1.10 -16.99 3.39
C LEU A 195 0.26 -16.51 4.57
N LEU A 196 -0.29 -15.30 4.45
CA LEU A 196 -1.37 -14.77 5.29
C LEU A 196 -2.64 -14.78 4.46
N VAL A 197 -3.67 -15.43 4.98
CA VAL A 197 -4.93 -15.63 4.29
C VAL A 197 -6.06 -15.03 5.11
N MET A 198 -6.90 -14.22 4.46
CA MET A 198 -8.20 -13.84 4.98
C MET A 198 -9.27 -14.64 4.26
N THR A 199 -10.14 -15.27 5.03
CA THR A 199 -11.27 -16.05 4.54
C THR A 199 -12.51 -15.18 4.33
N ARG A 200 -13.51 -15.70 3.62
CA ARG A 200 -14.77 -14.99 3.35
C ARG A 200 -15.57 -14.60 4.58
N ASP A 201 -15.45 -15.38 5.66
CA ASP A 201 -16.03 -15.06 6.97
C ASP A 201 -15.18 -14.09 7.80
N GLY A 202 -14.07 -13.59 7.26
CA GLY A 202 -13.20 -12.61 7.92
C GLY A 202 -12.26 -13.23 8.95
N LYS A 203 -11.98 -14.54 8.88
CA LYS A 203 -10.97 -15.18 9.73
C LYS A 203 -9.59 -15.10 9.12
N LEU A 204 -8.58 -14.99 9.97
CA LEU A 204 -7.18 -14.96 9.57
C LEU A 204 -6.48 -16.27 9.89
N LEU A 205 -5.58 -16.67 9.01
CA LEU A 205 -4.64 -17.75 9.26
C LEU A 205 -3.33 -17.48 8.52
N THR A 206 -2.26 -18.12 8.99
CA THR A 206 -1.04 -18.29 8.20
C THR A 206 -0.84 -19.75 7.82
N CYS A 207 -0.22 -20.01 6.68
CA CYS A 207 0.16 -21.36 6.28
C CYS A 207 1.47 -21.35 5.48
N ARG A 208 2.06 -22.53 5.26
CA ARG A 208 3.17 -22.68 4.31
C ARG A 208 2.65 -22.61 2.87
N PRO A 209 3.52 -22.33 1.88
CA PRO A 209 3.12 -22.26 0.47
C PRO A 209 2.59 -23.58 -0.12
N ASP A 210 2.75 -24.70 0.58
CA ASP A 210 2.15 -26.00 0.24
C ASP A 210 0.76 -26.21 0.88
N GLY A 211 0.26 -25.23 1.64
CA GLY A 211 -0.96 -25.33 2.44
C GLY A 211 -0.78 -26.02 3.80
N GLY A 212 0.43 -26.50 4.11
CA GLY A 212 0.76 -27.15 5.37
C GLY A 212 0.95 -26.18 6.55
N SER A 213 1.05 -26.73 7.75
CA SER A 213 1.33 -25.98 8.99
C SER A 213 0.44 -24.75 9.17
N VAL A 214 -0.88 -24.94 9.06
CA VAL A 214 -1.87 -23.89 9.24
C VAL A 214 -1.89 -23.41 10.69
N VAL A 215 -1.84 -22.10 10.88
CA VAL A 215 -1.88 -21.42 12.18
C VAL A 215 -3.01 -20.38 12.12
N PRO A 216 -4.12 -20.58 12.86
CA PRO A 216 -5.13 -19.54 13.01
C PRO A 216 -4.54 -18.29 13.66
N VAL A 217 -4.90 -17.10 13.19
CA VAL A 217 -4.42 -15.82 13.73
C VAL A 217 -5.57 -15.11 14.43
N GLY A 218 -5.39 -14.83 15.72
CA GLY A 218 -6.42 -14.22 16.57
C GLY A 218 -7.57 -15.17 16.91
N ASP A 219 -8.40 -14.75 17.87
CA ASP A 219 -9.63 -15.46 18.22
C ASP A 219 -10.81 -14.79 17.49
N SER A 220 -11.28 -15.44 16.44
CA SER A 220 -12.51 -15.05 15.72
C SER A 220 -13.69 -15.83 16.29
N LYS A 221 -14.15 -15.44 17.49
CA LYS A 221 -15.49 -15.84 17.97
C LYS A 221 -16.52 -15.50 16.90
N ASP A 222 -17.65 -16.22 16.83
CA ASP A 222 -18.64 -16.26 15.74
C ASP A 222 -19.14 -14.92 15.11
N ARG A 223 -18.77 -13.75 15.66
CA ARG A 223 -19.13 -12.43 15.14
C ARG A 223 -17.96 -11.51 14.84
N ALA A 224 -16.73 -11.84 15.22
CA ALA A 224 -15.57 -11.00 14.93
C ALA A 224 -15.08 -11.25 13.50
N GLN A 225 -14.92 -10.18 12.72
CA GLN A 225 -14.31 -10.22 11.40
C GLN A 225 -13.06 -9.35 11.36
N PHE A 226 -12.02 -9.88 10.75
CA PHE A 226 -10.79 -9.16 10.46
C PHE A 226 -10.82 -8.59 9.05
N LEU A 227 -10.18 -7.44 8.88
CA LEU A 227 -10.05 -6.71 7.63
C LEU A 227 -8.60 -6.23 7.47
N GLN A 228 -8.17 -6.07 6.22
CA GLN A 228 -6.89 -5.47 5.84
C GLN A 228 -5.64 -6.11 6.51
N PRO A 229 -5.53 -7.44 6.56
CA PRO A 229 -4.43 -8.08 7.27
C PRO A 229 -3.08 -7.81 6.58
N THR A 230 -2.08 -7.36 7.33
CA THR A 230 -0.81 -6.88 6.76
C THR A 230 0.38 -7.39 7.56
N TRP A 231 1.40 -7.91 6.87
CA TRP A 231 2.67 -8.37 7.45
C TRP A 231 3.55 -7.20 7.89
N SER A 232 4.30 -7.38 8.99
CA SER A 232 5.48 -6.56 9.26
C SER A 232 6.59 -6.84 8.24
N PRO A 233 7.52 -5.89 8.01
CA PRO A 233 8.66 -6.07 7.12
C PRO A 233 9.55 -7.26 7.49
N GLY A 234 9.66 -7.57 8.79
CA GLY A 234 10.39 -8.74 9.28
C GLY A 234 9.64 -10.08 9.16
N GLY A 235 8.37 -10.07 8.75
CA GLY A 235 7.53 -11.26 8.61
C GLY A 235 7.14 -11.93 9.94
N ASP A 236 7.34 -11.27 11.08
CA ASP A 236 7.10 -11.83 12.41
C ASP A 236 5.77 -11.38 13.02
N LEU A 237 5.21 -10.26 12.56
CA LEU A 237 3.97 -9.69 13.06
C LEU A 237 2.94 -9.55 11.94
N ILE A 238 1.68 -9.58 12.36
CA ILE A 238 0.52 -9.32 11.51
C ILE A 238 -0.32 -8.27 12.19
N VAL A 239 -0.78 -7.26 11.46
CA VAL A 239 -1.82 -6.33 11.91
C VAL A 239 -3.11 -6.59 11.15
N ALA A 240 -4.25 -6.42 11.80
CA ALA A 240 -5.55 -6.35 11.14
C ALA A 240 -6.51 -5.40 11.89
N ALA A 241 -7.49 -4.85 11.16
CA ALA A 241 -8.65 -4.24 11.78
C ALA A 241 -9.64 -5.33 12.16
N LYS A 242 -10.14 -5.30 13.39
CA LYS A 242 -11.24 -6.14 13.86
C LYS A 242 -12.51 -5.31 13.98
N ILE A 243 -13.59 -5.88 13.46
CA ILE A 243 -14.95 -5.38 13.62
C ILE A 243 -15.82 -6.49 14.22
N GLU A 244 -16.80 -6.12 15.02
CA GLU A 244 -17.80 -7.05 15.53
C GLU A 244 -19.08 -6.94 14.73
N LEU A 245 -19.54 -8.02 14.12
CA LEU A 245 -20.81 -8.04 13.44
C LEU A 245 -21.97 -7.97 14.47
N PRO A 246 -22.96 -7.10 14.24
CA PRO A 246 -24.07 -6.91 15.15
C PRO A 246 -24.96 -8.16 15.22
N ALA A 247 -25.40 -8.48 16.43
CA ALA A 247 -26.20 -9.66 16.73
C ALA A 247 -27.57 -9.69 16.02
N ASP A 248 -28.09 -8.52 15.67
CA ASP A 248 -29.47 -8.29 15.25
C ASP A 248 -29.59 -7.83 13.78
N GLY A 249 -28.50 -7.92 13.00
CA GLY A 249 -28.48 -7.52 11.60
C GLY A 249 -28.62 -6.01 11.35
N LYS A 250 -28.59 -5.17 12.39
CA LYS A 250 -28.58 -3.70 12.23
C LYS A 250 -27.23 -3.22 11.69
N PRO A 251 -27.15 -2.07 11.00
CA PRO A 251 -25.86 -1.53 10.56
C PRO A 251 -24.95 -1.24 11.76
N LEU A 252 -23.68 -1.67 11.65
CA LEU A 252 -22.61 -1.29 12.56
C LEU A 252 -22.65 0.23 12.79
N LYS A 253 -22.73 0.66 14.05
CA LYS A 253 -22.32 2.03 14.37
C LYS A 253 -20.81 2.08 14.11
N ILE A 254 -20.41 2.73 13.03
CA ILE A 254 -19.06 2.78 12.42
C ILE A 254 -17.94 3.26 13.38
N LYS A 255 -18.23 3.51 14.65
CA LYS A 255 -17.38 4.26 15.59
C LYS A 255 -16.40 3.43 16.42
N GLU A 256 -16.45 2.10 16.35
CA GLU A 256 -15.60 1.25 17.20
C GLU A 256 -15.00 0.12 16.36
N SER A 257 -13.81 0.38 15.84
CA SER A 257 -12.94 -0.66 15.28
C SER A 257 -11.75 -0.85 16.18
N VAL A 258 -11.15 -2.02 16.13
CA VAL A 258 -9.97 -2.34 16.94
C VAL A 258 -8.84 -2.72 16.02
N ILE A 259 -7.67 -2.14 16.22
CA ILE A 259 -6.43 -2.60 15.58
C ILE A 259 -5.85 -3.68 16.48
N GLU A 260 -5.76 -4.91 15.97
CA GLU A 260 -5.11 -6.02 16.64
C GLU A 260 -3.80 -6.37 15.93
N ILE A 261 -2.74 -6.59 16.71
CA ILE A 261 -1.43 -7.04 16.23
C ILE A 261 -1.16 -8.43 16.81
N PHE A 262 -0.64 -9.33 15.99
CA PHE A 262 -0.41 -10.73 16.32
C PHE A 262 1.01 -11.15 15.99
N TRP A 263 1.51 -12.15 16.70
CA TRP A 263 2.65 -12.95 16.26
C TRP A 263 2.23 -13.86 15.12
N ALA A 264 2.96 -13.85 14.01
CA ALA A 264 2.56 -14.56 12.81
C ALA A 264 2.69 -16.09 12.89
N LEU A 265 3.63 -16.56 13.71
CA LEU A 265 3.97 -17.99 13.81
C LEU A 265 3.03 -18.77 14.72
N ASP A 266 2.47 -18.14 15.75
CA ASP A 266 1.52 -18.80 16.67
C ASP A 266 0.12 -18.17 16.66
N GLY A 267 -0.05 -17.05 15.94
CA GLY A 267 -1.31 -16.34 15.83
C GLY A 267 -1.75 -15.61 17.11
N SER A 268 -0.89 -15.55 18.13
CA SER A 268 -1.25 -14.97 19.42
C SER A 268 -1.26 -13.45 19.37
N LYS A 269 -2.26 -12.86 20.03
CA LYS A 269 -2.43 -11.41 20.10
C LYS A 269 -1.35 -10.77 20.97
N LEU A 270 -0.68 -9.76 20.42
CA LEU A 270 0.36 -8.97 21.04
C LEU A 270 -0.20 -7.65 21.59
N VAL A 271 -0.89 -6.89 20.76
CA VAL A 271 -1.41 -5.54 21.08
C VAL A 271 -2.84 -5.41 20.57
N GLU A 272 -3.66 -4.66 21.31
CA GLU A 272 -5.02 -4.27 20.95
C GLU A 272 -5.18 -2.77 21.20
N VAL A 273 -5.65 -2.03 20.19
CA VAL A 273 -5.87 -0.57 20.29
C VAL A 273 -7.18 -0.17 19.62
N SER A 274 -8.00 0.61 20.32
CA SER A 274 -9.22 1.17 19.73
C SER A 274 -8.88 2.22 18.68
N ALA A 275 -9.43 2.07 17.48
CA ALA A 275 -9.34 3.05 16.40
C ALA A 275 -10.71 3.69 16.15
N PRO A 276 -10.77 5.03 15.99
CA PRO A 276 -12.04 5.77 15.90
C PRO A 276 -12.87 5.42 14.67
N PHE A 277 -12.21 4.98 13.59
CA PHE A 277 -12.81 4.58 12.32
C PHE A 277 -12.03 3.39 11.77
N ILE A 278 -12.71 2.47 11.07
CA ILE A 278 -12.12 1.26 10.49
C ILE A 278 -10.98 1.65 9.54
N PRO A 279 -9.71 1.34 9.87
CA PRO A 279 -8.62 1.59 8.94
C PRO A 279 -8.79 0.71 7.69
N PHE A 280 -8.47 1.30 6.53
CA PHE A 280 -8.55 0.60 5.26
C PHE A 280 -7.17 0.27 4.68
N TYR A 281 -6.08 0.86 5.18
CA TYR A 281 -4.73 0.57 4.74
C TYR A 281 -3.75 0.65 5.89
N TYR A 282 -2.76 -0.25 5.91
CA TYR A 282 -1.69 -0.31 6.89
C TYR A 282 -0.34 -0.37 6.17
N PHE A 283 0.66 0.26 6.77
CA PHE A 283 2.05 -0.05 6.50
C PHE A 283 2.88 0.11 7.77
N TRP A 284 3.95 -0.65 7.85
CA TRP A 284 4.87 -0.61 8.98
C TRP A 284 6.06 0.29 8.65
N LEU A 285 6.62 0.93 9.68
CA LEU A 285 7.95 1.48 9.57
C LEU A 285 8.97 0.33 9.43
N PRO A 286 10.14 0.55 8.80
CA PRO A 286 11.10 -0.52 8.51
C PRO A 286 11.58 -1.30 9.75
N ASP A 287 11.54 -0.67 10.93
CA ASP A 287 11.96 -1.29 12.20
C ASP A 287 10.88 -2.18 12.85
N SER A 288 9.69 -2.31 12.23
CA SER A 288 8.52 -3.03 12.77
C SER A 288 8.03 -2.51 14.14
N ARG A 289 8.43 -1.31 14.56
CA ARG A 289 8.04 -0.71 15.87
C ARG A 289 6.96 0.35 15.74
N GLY A 290 6.85 0.99 14.58
CA GLY A 290 5.77 1.90 14.25
C GLY A 290 4.85 1.30 13.20
N LEU A 291 3.56 1.47 13.39
CA LEU A 291 2.52 1.13 12.43
C LEU A 291 1.83 2.42 12.00
N VAL A 292 1.77 2.69 10.70
CA VAL A 292 0.97 3.78 10.16
C VAL A 292 -0.27 3.19 9.51
N TYR A 293 -1.42 3.84 9.68
CA TYR A 293 -2.66 3.41 9.05
C TYR A 293 -3.41 4.60 8.44
N LEU A 294 -4.20 4.29 7.40
CA LEU A 294 -5.13 5.23 6.78
C LEU A 294 -6.56 4.86 7.12
N THR A 295 -7.35 5.87 7.44
CA THR A 295 -8.78 5.70 7.74
C THR A 295 -9.59 6.86 7.15
N THR A 296 -10.89 6.65 6.94
CA THR A 296 -11.77 7.70 6.44
C THR A 296 -12.39 8.46 7.61
N TYR A 297 -12.16 9.76 7.65
CA TYR A 297 -12.66 10.66 8.67
C TYR A 297 -14.01 11.26 8.23
N ALA A 298 -15.02 11.22 9.12
CA ALA A 298 -16.37 11.73 8.86
C ALA A 298 -16.83 12.86 9.80
N ASP A 299 -15.97 13.30 10.72
CA ASP A 299 -16.31 14.31 11.75
C ASP A 299 -16.04 15.77 11.30
N GLY A 300 -15.81 16.00 9.99
CA GLY A 300 -15.74 17.34 9.40
C GLY A 300 -17.13 17.95 9.14
N PRO A 301 -17.25 19.29 8.99
CA PRO A 301 -18.51 19.88 8.54
C PRO A 301 -18.92 19.23 7.22
N ALA A 302 -20.22 18.97 7.00
CA ALA A 302 -20.74 18.21 5.86
C ALA A 302 -20.28 18.71 4.47
N GLN A 303 -19.75 19.93 4.41
CA GLN A 303 -19.20 20.59 3.22
C GLN A 303 -17.73 20.21 2.92
N ALA A 304 -17.00 19.62 3.87
CA ALA A 304 -15.57 19.28 3.74
C ALA A 304 -15.30 17.98 2.96
N GLY A 305 -16.35 17.22 2.63
CA GLY A 305 -16.23 15.92 1.98
C GLY A 305 -15.58 14.85 2.87
N TRP A 306 -15.47 13.63 2.34
CA TRP A 306 -14.72 12.56 2.99
C TRP A 306 -13.22 12.85 2.90
N GLN A 307 -12.53 12.81 4.05
CA GLN A 307 -11.07 12.96 4.09
C GLN A 307 -10.42 11.66 4.52
N VAL A 308 -9.21 11.42 4.04
CA VAL A 308 -8.36 10.34 4.51
C VAL A 308 -7.45 10.92 5.60
N SER A 309 -7.50 10.32 6.78
CA SER A 309 -6.57 10.58 7.88
C SER A 309 -5.44 9.56 7.84
N MET A 310 -4.22 10.02 8.07
CA MET A 310 -3.05 9.19 8.34
C MET A 310 -2.63 9.35 9.79
N ASP A 311 -2.61 8.24 10.52
CA ASP A 311 -2.21 8.22 11.93
C ASP A 311 -1.12 7.15 12.15
N ILE A 312 -0.30 7.34 13.18
CA ILE A 312 0.74 6.41 13.61
C ILE A 312 0.42 5.82 14.99
N LEU A 313 0.57 4.51 15.09
CA LEU A 313 0.53 3.71 16.32
C LEU A 313 1.95 3.24 16.67
N ARG A 314 2.40 3.46 17.91
CA ARG A 314 3.61 2.80 18.44
C ARG A 314 3.28 1.43 19.01
N VAL A 315 3.91 0.40 18.45
CA VAL A 315 3.70 -1.00 18.84
C VAL A 315 4.56 -1.36 20.04
N PHE A 316 5.86 -1.07 19.96
CA PHE A 316 6.79 -1.27 21.08
C PHE A 316 7.24 0.07 21.66
N ALA A 317 7.28 0.18 22.99
CA ALA A 317 7.98 1.27 23.67
C ALA A 317 9.47 0.95 23.62
N GLY A 318 10.26 1.76 22.92
CA GLY A 318 11.72 1.76 23.06
C GLY A 318 12.13 2.83 24.07
N ASP A 319 13.11 2.55 24.92
CA ASP A 319 13.68 3.46 25.93
C ASP A 319 14.39 4.70 25.35
N GLU A 320 14.12 5.09 24.10
CA GLU A 320 14.76 6.22 23.44
C GLU A 320 13.76 7.34 23.19
N ARG A 321 13.64 8.22 24.20
CA ARG A 321 13.30 9.66 24.08
C ARG A 321 12.17 10.02 23.09
N GLY A 322 11.07 9.26 23.07
CA GLY A 322 9.87 9.56 22.29
C GLY A 322 8.63 9.64 23.18
N LEU A 323 7.89 10.74 23.11
CA LEU A 323 6.83 11.19 24.03
C LEU A 323 5.57 10.30 24.18
N LEU A 324 5.55 9.10 23.57
CA LEU A 324 4.33 8.30 23.38
C LEU A 324 4.49 6.86 23.89
N PRO A 325 3.66 6.42 24.86
CA PRO A 325 3.64 5.04 25.34
C PRO A 325 3.28 4.03 24.23
N SER A 326 3.65 2.75 24.39
CA SER A 326 3.12 1.68 23.55
C SER A 326 1.58 1.71 23.55
N GLY A 327 0.96 1.55 22.38
CA GLY A 327 -0.50 1.60 22.22
C GLY A 327 -1.09 2.98 21.94
N SER A 328 -0.29 4.07 21.99
CA SER A 328 -0.81 5.42 21.68
C SER A 328 -0.88 5.70 20.18
N ILE A 329 -1.94 6.40 19.76
CA ILE A 329 -2.16 6.86 18.39
C ILE A 329 -1.86 8.37 18.30
N MET A 330 -1.15 8.77 17.26
CA MET A 330 -0.90 10.18 16.91
C MET A 330 -1.32 10.44 15.46
N HIS A 331 -2.03 11.53 15.24
CA HIS A 331 -2.35 12.01 13.90
C HIS A 331 -1.10 12.59 13.21
N LEU A 332 -0.89 12.25 11.94
CA LEU A 332 0.24 12.74 11.15
C LEU A 332 -0.20 13.76 10.10
N GLU A 333 -1.16 13.39 9.25
CA GLU A 333 -1.57 14.22 8.12
C GLU A 333 -2.97 13.79 7.61
N GLU A 334 -3.63 14.69 6.89
CA GLU A 334 -4.92 14.43 6.24
C GLU A 334 -4.99 14.97 4.80
N GLY A 335 -5.84 14.35 3.98
CA GLY A 335 -6.14 14.86 2.64
C GLY A 335 -6.96 13.90 1.80
N ALA A 336 -7.28 14.31 0.57
CA ALA A 336 -8.06 13.50 -0.35
C ALA A 336 -7.72 13.82 -1.82
N PRO A 337 -7.37 12.82 -2.65
CA PRO A 337 -6.84 11.52 -2.23
C PRO A 337 -5.49 11.68 -1.50
N LEU A 338 -5.13 10.68 -0.67
CA LEU A 338 -3.87 10.61 0.06
C LEU A 338 -3.17 9.29 -0.26
N PHE A 339 -2.02 9.37 -0.93
CA PHE A 339 -1.16 8.22 -1.23
C PHE A 339 0.18 8.35 -0.52
N VAL A 340 0.73 7.23 -0.09
CA VAL A 340 1.91 7.19 0.77
C VAL A 340 2.87 6.07 0.37
N CYS A 341 4.16 6.34 0.48
CA CYS A 341 5.23 5.39 0.28
C CYS A 341 6.24 5.52 1.43
N PRO A 342 6.36 4.52 2.33
CA PRO A 342 7.37 4.54 3.38
C PRO A 342 8.77 4.47 2.77
N SER A 343 9.70 5.18 3.41
CA SER A 343 11.12 5.02 3.14
C SER A 343 11.53 3.58 3.45
N PRO A 344 12.23 2.89 2.54
CA PRO A 344 12.76 1.56 2.81
C PRO A 344 13.97 1.57 3.76
N ARG A 345 14.48 2.76 4.11
CA ARG A 345 15.75 2.93 4.82
C ARG A 345 15.59 3.50 6.22
N ASP A 346 14.56 4.31 6.45
CA ASP A 346 14.33 5.00 7.70
C ASP A 346 12.84 5.24 7.94
N LYS A 347 12.50 6.10 8.91
CA LYS A 347 11.13 6.30 9.35
C LYS A 347 10.34 7.25 8.46
N ARG A 348 10.95 7.89 7.46
CA ARG A 348 10.29 8.91 6.65
C ARG A 348 9.20 8.34 5.76
N ILE A 349 8.23 9.18 5.45
CA ILE A 349 7.09 8.85 4.59
C ILE A 349 7.06 9.87 3.45
N LEU A 350 7.05 9.36 2.22
CA LEU A 350 6.79 10.14 1.01
C LEU A 350 5.29 10.13 0.75
N MET A 351 4.70 11.29 0.47
CA MET A 351 3.26 11.46 0.34
C MET A 351 2.92 12.20 -0.94
N HIS A 352 1.77 11.85 -1.52
CA HIS A 352 1.08 12.65 -2.52
C HIS A 352 -0.33 12.96 -2.01
N ILE A 353 -0.63 14.26 -1.87
CA ILE A 353 -1.90 14.74 -1.33
C ILE A 353 -2.63 15.58 -2.40
N GLY A 354 -3.68 15.02 -2.97
CA GLY A 354 -4.31 15.57 -4.18
C GLY A 354 -4.98 16.92 -3.94
N ASN A 355 -5.86 17.05 -2.95
CA ASN A 355 -6.51 18.33 -2.64
C ASN A 355 -5.54 19.42 -2.14
N LYS A 356 -4.40 19.04 -1.56
CA LYS A 356 -3.32 19.96 -1.17
C LYS A 356 -2.32 20.24 -2.29
N GLN A 357 -2.46 19.56 -3.45
CA GLN A 357 -1.57 19.68 -4.62
C GLN A 357 -0.09 19.58 -4.23
N LYS A 358 0.28 18.64 -3.37
CA LYS A 358 1.65 18.49 -2.89
C LYS A 358 2.19 17.07 -2.97
N VAL A 359 3.47 16.95 -3.30
CA VAL A 359 4.32 15.79 -3.04
C VAL A 359 5.35 16.20 -2.01
N ALA A 360 5.45 15.46 -0.90
CA ALA A 360 6.31 15.84 0.20
C ALA A 360 6.84 14.64 0.99
N VAL A 361 7.93 14.85 1.71
CA VAL A 361 8.50 13.89 2.65
C VAL A 361 8.36 14.43 4.07
N ILE A 362 7.90 13.57 4.97
CA ILE A 362 7.85 13.85 6.40
C ILE A 362 8.64 12.81 7.19
N GLU A 363 9.20 13.19 8.33
CA GLU A 363 9.66 12.24 9.34
C GLU A 363 8.63 12.15 10.48
N PRO A 364 7.91 11.02 10.60
CA PRO A 364 7.00 10.79 11.71
C PRO A 364 7.76 10.93 13.02
N LEU A 365 7.18 11.70 13.95
CA LEU A 365 7.69 11.86 15.31
C LEU A 365 9.00 12.67 15.42
N SER A 366 9.42 13.36 14.35
CA SER A 366 10.44 14.40 14.46
C SER A 366 9.92 15.56 15.31
N LEU A 367 10.77 16.08 16.22
CA LEU A 367 10.44 17.23 17.07
C LEU A 367 10.27 18.52 16.27
N ASP A 368 10.97 18.61 15.13
CA ASP A 368 11.00 19.80 14.30
C ASP A 368 9.80 19.84 13.33
N GLY A 369 9.17 18.67 13.08
CA GLY A 369 8.00 18.56 12.20
C GLY A 369 8.26 19.00 10.76
N GLU A 370 9.52 19.11 10.35
CA GLU A 370 9.92 19.66 9.06
C GLU A 370 9.44 18.77 7.91
N GLU A 371 8.60 19.36 7.06
CA GLU A 371 8.09 18.77 5.83
C GLU A 371 8.95 19.24 4.66
N VAL A 372 9.51 18.30 3.89
CA VAL A 372 10.25 18.62 2.66
C VAL A 372 9.30 18.54 1.47
N ILE A 373 8.84 19.69 0.98
CA ILE A 373 8.00 19.77 -0.22
C ILE A 373 8.85 19.52 -1.47
N LEU A 374 8.56 18.43 -2.16
CA LEU A 374 9.23 18.03 -3.40
C LEU A 374 8.51 18.56 -4.64
N SER A 375 7.20 18.79 -4.57
CA SER A 375 6.44 19.41 -5.66
C SER A 375 5.19 20.08 -5.12
N SER A 376 4.93 21.31 -5.55
CA SER A 376 3.68 22.05 -5.34
C SER A 376 2.70 21.95 -6.52
N ARG A 377 3.01 21.09 -7.49
CA ARG A 377 2.25 20.94 -8.75
C ARG A 377 2.28 19.49 -9.28
N PRO A 378 1.87 18.50 -8.46
CA PRO A 378 1.81 17.12 -8.89
C PRO A 378 1.01 16.95 -10.19
N GLY A 379 1.46 16.01 -11.02
CA GLY A 379 0.71 15.53 -12.18
C GLY A 379 -0.36 14.50 -11.81
N ALA A 380 -0.86 13.78 -12.80
CA ALA A 380 -1.87 12.74 -12.62
C ALA A 380 -1.20 11.40 -12.33
N PHE A 381 -1.11 11.05 -11.05
CA PHE A 381 -0.64 9.77 -10.55
C PHE A 381 -1.24 9.50 -9.16
N ARG A 382 -1.06 8.28 -8.65
CA ARG A 382 -1.46 7.91 -7.27
C ARG A 382 -0.23 7.91 -6.36
N CYS A 383 0.42 6.76 -6.21
CA CYS A 383 1.48 6.55 -5.24
C CYS A 383 2.85 6.99 -5.79
N PRO A 384 3.55 7.94 -5.13
CA PRO A 384 4.96 8.22 -5.41
C PRO A 384 5.83 7.03 -4.96
N GLN A 385 7.09 6.95 -5.40
CA GLN A 385 7.96 5.81 -5.14
C GLN A 385 9.31 6.22 -4.59
N TRP A 386 9.80 5.54 -3.56
CA TRP A 386 11.19 5.61 -3.14
C TRP A 386 12.08 4.71 -3.99
N PHE A 387 13.31 5.14 -4.21
CA PHE A 387 14.38 4.21 -4.56
C PHE A 387 14.91 3.52 -3.29
N PRO A 388 15.07 2.19 -3.32
CA PRO A 388 15.53 1.42 -2.17
C PRO A 388 16.99 1.69 -1.83
N ILE A 389 17.81 1.92 -2.85
CA ILE A 389 19.23 2.26 -2.70
C ILE A 389 19.45 3.76 -2.86
N LYS A 390 20.54 4.26 -2.27
CA LYS A 390 21.02 5.61 -2.52
C LYS A 390 21.69 5.67 -3.90
N GLY A 391 21.65 6.83 -4.53
CA GLY A 391 22.49 7.11 -5.70
C GLY A 391 23.98 7.05 -5.34
N GLU A 392 24.86 6.95 -6.32
CA GLU A 392 26.31 6.81 -6.10
C GLU A 392 26.91 7.95 -5.25
N LYS A 393 26.34 9.17 -5.33
CA LYS A 393 26.81 10.33 -4.53
C LYS A 393 26.05 10.48 -3.21
N GLY A 394 25.31 9.44 -2.81
CA GLY A 394 24.55 9.38 -1.56
C GLY A 394 23.18 10.05 -1.62
N GLU A 395 22.71 10.46 -2.81
CA GLU A 395 21.38 11.05 -2.96
C GLU A 395 20.29 10.04 -2.66
N GLU A 396 19.19 10.54 -2.12
CA GLU A 396 18.07 9.70 -1.74
C GLU A 396 16.93 9.88 -2.72
N LEU A 397 16.89 9.00 -3.70
CA LEU A 397 16.06 9.22 -4.87
C LEU A 397 14.59 8.85 -4.61
N VAL A 398 13.69 9.64 -5.18
CA VAL A 398 12.26 9.39 -5.25
C VAL A 398 11.76 9.65 -6.67
N ALA A 399 10.71 8.95 -7.09
CA ALA A 399 10.02 9.14 -8.35
C ALA A 399 8.55 9.56 -8.13
N PHE A 400 8.11 10.55 -8.89
CA PHE A 400 6.72 11.04 -8.90
C PHE A 400 6.42 11.72 -10.23
N VAL A 401 5.17 12.17 -10.42
CA VAL A 401 4.79 12.97 -11.61
C VAL A 401 4.63 14.43 -11.25
N GLU A 402 5.21 15.32 -12.05
CA GLU A 402 5.10 16.77 -11.91
C GLU A 402 4.53 17.40 -13.18
N ARG A 403 3.69 18.42 -13.05
CA ARG A 403 3.22 19.22 -14.19
C ARG A 403 4.25 20.28 -14.58
N SER A 404 4.33 20.58 -15.87
CA SER A 404 5.08 21.74 -16.38
C SER A 404 4.58 23.05 -15.76
N ASN A 405 5.35 24.13 -15.92
CA ASN A 405 4.96 25.45 -15.40
C ASN A 405 3.74 26.01 -16.14
N SER A 406 3.57 25.66 -17.42
CA SER A 406 2.39 26.04 -18.19
C SER A 406 1.16 25.19 -17.85
N GLY A 407 1.38 23.98 -17.32
CA GLY A 407 0.33 23.01 -16.99
C GLY A 407 -0.09 22.12 -18.15
N ASP A 408 0.46 22.34 -19.35
CA ASP A 408 0.08 21.62 -20.58
C ASP A 408 0.71 20.23 -20.68
N SER A 409 1.88 20.04 -20.06
CA SER A 409 2.65 18.79 -20.07
C SER A 409 2.85 18.26 -18.66
N GLN A 410 3.08 16.96 -18.53
CA GLN A 410 3.41 16.31 -17.27
C GLN A 410 4.58 15.36 -17.48
N TYR A 411 5.43 15.24 -16.47
CA TYR A 411 6.68 14.48 -16.55
C TYR A 411 6.78 13.54 -15.37
N VAL A 412 7.29 12.33 -15.62
CA VAL A 412 7.87 11.54 -14.54
C VAL A 412 9.17 12.21 -14.14
N VAL A 413 9.37 12.45 -12.85
CA VAL A 413 10.52 13.16 -12.29
C VAL A 413 11.19 12.27 -11.26
N VAL A 414 12.52 12.22 -11.30
CA VAL A 414 13.36 11.66 -10.23
C VAL A 414 13.98 12.83 -9.45
N ALA A 415 13.89 12.82 -8.14
CA ALA A 415 14.41 13.90 -7.28
C ALA A 415 15.11 13.37 -6.03
N ASP A 416 15.95 14.21 -5.41
CA ASP A 416 16.50 13.96 -4.07
C ASP A 416 15.47 14.36 -3.01
N ALA A 417 15.07 13.38 -2.20
CA ALA A 417 14.11 13.52 -1.12
C ALA A 417 14.46 14.59 -0.08
N ASN A 418 15.74 14.98 0.02
CA ASN A 418 16.21 15.93 1.02
C ASN A 418 16.30 17.39 0.52
N ARG A 419 16.10 17.63 -0.78
CA ARG A 419 16.44 18.93 -1.40
C ARG A 419 15.27 19.72 -1.98
N GLY A 420 14.04 19.32 -1.62
CA GLY A 420 12.82 20.05 -1.95
C GLY A 420 12.66 20.36 -3.44
N GLU A 421 12.16 21.57 -3.75
CA GLU A 421 11.88 22.04 -5.11
C GLU A 421 13.12 22.45 -5.96
N SER A 422 14.33 22.16 -5.50
CA SER A 422 15.55 22.57 -6.20
C SER A 422 15.69 21.94 -7.59
N LYS A 423 15.86 22.78 -8.62
CA LYS A 423 16.10 22.33 -10.02
C LYS A 423 17.37 21.50 -10.17
N LYS A 424 18.38 21.72 -9.33
CA LYS A 424 19.65 20.95 -9.35
C LYS A 424 19.53 19.59 -8.66
N ALA A 425 18.42 19.33 -7.98
CA ALA A 425 18.17 18.13 -7.20
C ALA A 425 17.02 17.29 -7.78
N ARG A 426 16.71 17.48 -9.07
CA ARG A 426 15.68 16.74 -9.79
C ARG A 426 16.01 16.66 -11.26
N ARG A 427 15.46 15.65 -11.92
CA ARG A 427 15.55 15.45 -13.36
C ARG A 427 14.26 14.88 -13.92
N VAL A 428 13.94 15.30 -15.14
CA VAL A 428 12.80 14.78 -15.91
C VAL A 428 13.21 13.45 -16.52
N LEU A 429 12.41 12.41 -16.27
CA LEU A 429 12.62 11.07 -16.79
C LEU A 429 12.05 10.87 -18.18
N THR A 430 10.77 11.15 -18.30
CA THR A 430 10.06 11.12 -19.57
C THR A 430 8.85 12.03 -19.45
N GLU A 431 8.43 12.59 -20.58
CA GLU A 431 7.09 13.13 -20.70
C GLU A 431 6.08 11.99 -20.68
N ILE A 432 4.91 12.26 -20.09
CA ILE A 432 3.78 11.34 -20.09
C ILE A 432 2.53 12.10 -20.50
N GLU A 433 1.66 11.40 -21.21
CA GLU A 433 0.32 11.88 -21.48
C GLU A 433 -0.68 11.14 -20.59
N GLY A 434 -1.49 11.89 -19.87
CA GLY A 434 -2.56 11.34 -19.04
C GLY A 434 -2.12 10.91 -17.66
N PHE A 435 -2.45 9.68 -17.25
CA PHE A 435 -2.24 9.17 -15.89
C PHE A 435 -1.09 8.17 -15.86
N ALA A 436 -0.17 8.28 -14.89
CA ALA A 436 0.91 7.32 -14.72
C ALA A 436 0.86 6.55 -13.40
N THR A 437 1.30 5.29 -13.47
CA THR A 437 1.63 4.46 -12.32
C THR A 437 3.08 4.04 -12.40
N ILE A 438 3.80 4.14 -11.28
CA ILE A 438 5.25 3.93 -11.20
C ILE A 438 5.52 2.90 -10.11
N THR A 439 6.40 1.93 -10.37
CA THR A 439 7.03 1.10 -9.32
C THR A 439 8.52 0.96 -9.60
N VAL A 440 9.33 0.93 -8.55
CA VAL A 440 10.79 0.77 -8.63
C VAL A 440 11.17 -0.65 -8.20
N SER A 441 12.13 -1.28 -8.88
CA SER A 441 12.62 -2.61 -8.51
C SER A 441 13.31 -2.60 -7.14
N PRO A 442 13.29 -3.70 -6.38
CA PRO A 442 13.95 -3.78 -5.06
C PRO A 442 15.45 -3.46 -5.03
N ASP A 443 16.17 -3.64 -6.15
CA ASP A 443 17.57 -3.22 -6.29
C ASP A 443 17.74 -1.76 -6.73
N GLY A 444 16.65 -1.05 -7.03
CA GLY A 444 16.63 0.33 -7.50
C GLY A 444 17.17 0.55 -8.91
N GLN A 445 17.47 -0.51 -9.66
CA GLN A 445 18.09 -0.43 -10.99
C GLN A 445 17.06 -0.40 -12.12
N ARG A 446 15.77 -0.60 -11.86
CA ARG A 446 14.71 -0.57 -12.87
C ARG A 446 13.48 0.16 -12.36
N MET A 447 12.73 0.74 -13.28
CA MET A 447 11.44 1.35 -13.02
C MET A 447 10.41 0.80 -14.01
N ALA A 448 9.30 0.27 -13.50
CA ALA A 448 8.15 -0.04 -14.33
C ALA A 448 7.22 1.18 -14.38
N LEU A 449 6.87 1.60 -15.58
CA LEU A 449 6.02 2.75 -15.86
C LEU A 449 4.82 2.29 -16.70
N LEU A 450 3.62 2.49 -16.16
CA LEU A 450 2.39 2.39 -16.92
C LEU A 450 1.87 3.80 -17.19
N ALA A 451 1.85 4.22 -18.45
CA ALA A 451 1.23 5.46 -18.88
C ALA A 451 -0.10 5.17 -19.57
N ARG A 452 -1.16 5.91 -19.20
CA ARG A 452 -2.49 5.81 -19.82
C ARG A 452 -2.96 7.17 -20.34
N LEU A 453 -3.20 7.24 -21.64
CA LEU A 453 -3.70 8.40 -22.34
C LEU A 453 -5.15 8.72 -21.94
N LYS A 454 -5.41 9.99 -21.62
CA LYS A 454 -6.76 10.41 -21.16
C LYS A 454 -7.83 10.35 -22.26
N ARG A 455 -7.46 10.52 -23.53
CA ARG A 455 -8.43 10.77 -24.61
C ARG A 455 -9.02 9.48 -25.18
N ASN A 456 -8.20 8.46 -25.35
CA ASN A 456 -8.51 7.19 -26.01
C ASN A 456 -8.24 5.98 -25.10
N LEU A 457 -7.81 6.21 -23.86
CA LEU A 457 -7.42 5.16 -22.91
C LEU A 457 -6.29 4.27 -23.44
N GLU A 458 -5.52 4.72 -24.42
CA GLU A 458 -4.35 3.96 -24.87
C GLU A 458 -3.34 3.84 -23.74
N GLU A 459 -2.73 2.67 -23.59
CA GLU A 459 -1.79 2.42 -22.52
C GLU A 459 -0.50 1.76 -22.98
N THR A 460 0.55 1.98 -22.19
CA THR A 460 1.87 1.40 -22.42
C THR A 460 2.52 1.08 -21.09
N LEU A 461 2.84 -0.20 -20.89
CA LEU A 461 3.67 -0.69 -19.79
C LEU A 461 5.10 -0.86 -20.29
N SER A 462 6.03 -0.11 -19.70
CA SER A 462 7.45 -0.13 -20.04
C SER A 462 8.32 -0.38 -18.81
N ILE A 463 9.46 -1.02 -19.02
CA ILE A 463 10.58 -1.05 -18.07
C ILE A 463 11.62 -0.04 -18.52
N ILE A 464 12.05 0.83 -17.61
CA ILE A 464 13.15 1.77 -17.80
C ILE A 464 14.33 1.29 -16.97
N ASP A 465 15.48 1.09 -17.62
CA ASP A 465 16.70 0.55 -17.00
C ASP A 465 17.66 1.65 -16.56
N GLY A 466 18.11 1.59 -15.30
CA GLY A 466 19.08 2.52 -14.72
C GLY A 466 20.52 2.36 -15.27
N PRO A 467 21.52 2.97 -14.59
CA PRO A 467 21.43 3.58 -13.26
C PRO A 467 20.59 4.87 -13.24
N PHE A 468 19.95 5.16 -12.11
CA PHE A 468 19.21 6.41 -11.90
C PHE A 468 20.04 7.36 -11.04
N GLU A 469 20.45 8.50 -11.60
CA GLU A 469 21.31 9.45 -10.90
C GLU A 469 21.05 10.90 -11.30
N LEU A 470 21.08 11.83 -10.34
CA LEU A 470 20.80 13.24 -10.61
C LEU A 470 21.91 13.98 -11.36
N SER A 471 23.09 13.36 -11.53
CA SER A 471 24.29 14.07 -11.96
C SER A 471 24.89 13.64 -13.30
N GLU A 472 24.65 12.40 -13.78
CA GLU A 472 25.29 11.85 -14.99
C GLU A 472 24.39 11.86 -16.24
N ASP A 473 24.99 12.13 -17.40
CA ASP A 473 24.38 12.09 -18.74
C ASP A 473 25.16 11.02 -19.53
N PRO A 474 24.52 10.04 -20.21
CA PRO A 474 23.09 9.93 -20.50
C PRO A 474 22.22 9.35 -19.39
N TRP A 475 20.97 9.86 -19.37
CA TRP A 475 19.80 9.32 -18.68
C TRP A 475 19.47 7.89 -19.20
N PRO A 476 18.61 7.08 -18.54
CA PRO A 476 18.60 5.62 -18.64
C PRO A 476 18.72 5.12 -20.06
N VAL A 477 19.63 4.16 -20.23
CA VAL A 477 20.20 3.74 -21.51
C VAL A 477 19.15 3.06 -22.41
N SER A 478 18.09 2.52 -21.80
CA SER A 478 17.10 1.72 -22.50
C SER A 478 15.71 1.79 -21.86
N SER A 479 14.69 1.69 -22.71
CA SER A 479 13.32 1.39 -22.30
C SER A 479 12.82 0.19 -23.09
N THR A 480 12.22 -0.78 -22.40
CA THR A 480 11.62 -1.97 -22.99
C THR A 480 10.11 -1.91 -22.84
N VAL A 481 9.39 -1.82 -23.96
CA VAL A 481 7.93 -1.87 -23.98
C VAL A 481 7.46 -3.33 -23.82
N LEU A 482 6.74 -3.62 -22.74
CA LEU A 482 6.22 -4.95 -22.44
C LEU A 482 4.83 -5.18 -23.04
N SER A 483 3.95 -4.21 -22.84
CA SER A 483 2.59 -4.19 -23.37
C SER A 483 2.28 -2.81 -23.93
N SER A 484 1.69 -2.76 -25.12
CA SER A 484 1.15 -1.54 -25.73
C SER A 484 0.03 -1.89 -26.70
N ASP A 485 -0.93 -0.99 -26.84
CA ASP A 485 -2.04 -1.17 -27.79
C ASP A 485 -1.57 -1.31 -29.25
N GLU A 486 -0.47 -0.65 -29.61
CA GLU A 486 0.15 -0.75 -30.95
C GLU A 486 0.76 -2.13 -31.23
N ARG A 487 1.28 -2.82 -30.21
CA ARG A 487 1.95 -4.13 -30.35
C ARG A 487 0.95 -5.28 -30.43
N GLU A 488 -0.23 -5.12 -29.81
CA GLU A 488 -1.23 -6.18 -29.71
C GLU A 488 -2.17 -6.30 -30.93
N GLU A 489 -2.25 -5.29 -31.81
CA GLU A 489 -3.05 -5.38 -33.05
C GLU A 489 -2.68 -6.56 -33.97
N LYS A 490 -1.47 -7.11 -33.81
CA LYS A 490 -0.97 -8.26 -34.59
C LYS A 490 -1.07 -9.62 -33.88
N LEU A 491 -1.44 -9.69 -32.60
CA LEU A 491 -1.22 -10.89 -31.77
C LEU A 491 -2.43 -11.39 -30.96
N GLY A 492 -3.61 -10.78 -31.09
CA GLY A 492 -4.85 -11.28 -30.49
C GLY A 492 -5.78 -10.17 -30.00
N PRO A 493 -6.84 -10.49 -29.25
CA PRO A 493 -7.67 -9.46 -28.62
C PRO A 493 -6.82 -8.64 -27.65
N ARG A 494 -7.01 -7.31 -27.70
CA ARG A 494 -6.35 -6.31 -26.83
C ARG A 494 -6.57 -6.63 -25.36
N ARG A 495 -5.56 -6.40 -24.52
CA ARG A 495 -5.60 -6.58 -23.08
C ARG A 495 -5.10 -5.35 -22.35
N ARG A 496 -5.76 -5.04 -21.23
CA ARG A 496 -5.37 -3.95 -20.34
C ARG A 496 -4.64 -4.46 -19.12
N VAL A 497 -3.54 -3.81 -18.78
CA VAL A 497 -2.77 -3.99 -17.56
C VAL A 497 -3.56 -3.41 -16.40
N LEU A 498 -3.81 -4.20 -15.37
CA LEU A 498 -4.57 -3.80 -14.17
C LEU A 498 -3.65 -3.48 -12.99
N ALA A 499 -2.58 -4.27 -12.82
CA ALA A 499 -1.60 -4.13 -11.75
C ALA A 499 -0.26 -4.76 -12.14
N PHE A 500 0.84 -4.35 -11.50
CA PHE A 500 2.17 -4.92 -11.73
C PHE A 500 3.07 -4.85 -10.50
N PHE A 501 3.96 -5.84 -10.37
CA PHE A 501 4.75 -6.11 -9.17
C PHE A 501 6.13 -6.65 -9.54
N TRP A 502 7.19 -6.00 -9.06
CA TRP A 502 8.56 -6.51 -9.17
C TRP A 502 8.79 -7.72 -8.26
N SER A 503 9.51 -8.72 -8.75
CA SER A 503 9.99 -9.82 -7.92
C SER A 503 11.05 -9.33 -6.92
N PRO A 504 11.17 -9.94 -5.72
CA PRO A 504 12.15 -9.55 -4.70
C PRO A 504 13.61 -9.51 -5.19
N ASP A 505 13.98 -10.40 -6.10
CA ASP A 505 15.30 -10.46 -6.77
C ASP A 505 15.48 -9.44 -7.90
N SER A 506 14.48 -8.59 -8.18
CA SER A 506 14.47 -7.53 -9.21
C SER A 506 14.59 -8.01 -10.66
N ARG A 507 14.50 -9.32 -10.92
CA ARG A 507 14.70 -9.88 -12.27
C ARG A 507 13.41 -10.02 -13.06
N LYS A 508 12.25 -10.04 -12.40
CA LYS A 508 10.99 -10.37 -13.04
C LYS A 508 9.95 -9.30 -12.74
N LEU A 509 9.13 -8.99 -13.74
CA LEU A 509 7.92 -8.18 -13.55
C LEU A 509 6.70 -9.09 -13.75
N LEU A 510 5.90 -9.24 -12.70
CA LEU A 510 4.57 -9.83 -12.77
C LEU A 510 3.57 -8.72 -13.06
N TRP A 511 2.65 -8.93 -14.00
CA TRP A 511 1.49 -8.05 -14.15
C TRP A 511 0.22 -8.85 -14.35
N LEU A 512 -0.88 -8.17 -14.07
CA LEU A 512 -2.23 -8.66 -14.20
C LEU A 512 -2.86 -7.99 -15.41
N SER A 513 -3.48 -8.77 -16.30
CA SER A 513 -4.15 -8.23 -17.48
C SER A 513 -5.56 -8.78 -17.66
N ALA A 514 -6.46 -7.98 -18.22
CA ALA A 514 -7.82 -8.40 -18.60
C ALA A 514 -8.06 -8.15 -20.08
N PRO A 515 -8.88 -8.96 -20.76
CA PRO A 515 -9.37 -8.63 -22.11
C PRO A 515 -10.01 -7.23 -22.12
N GLU A 516 -9.79 -6.45 -23.18
CA GLU A 516 -10.30 -5.08 -23.27
C GLU A 516 -11.81 -5.01 -23.11
N LYS A 517 -12.59 -5.96 -23.64
CA LYS A 517 -14.06 -5.99 -23.46
C LYS A 517 -14.52 -6.14 -22.00
N ASP A 518 -13.66 -6.66 -21.13
CA ASP A 518 -13.95 -6.96 -19.73
C ASP A 518 -13.24 -5.95 -18.81
N ASP A 519 -12.58 -4.93 -19.36
CA ASP A 519 -11.78 -3.97 -18.60
C ASP A 519 -12.61 -3.11 -17.65
N ILE A 520 -13.74 -2.59 -18.10
CA ILE A 520 -14.67 -1.77 -17.34
C ILE A 520 -15.27 -2.63 -16.25
N LEU A 521 -15.59 -3.90 -16.55
CA LEU A 521 -16.06 -4.86 -15.57
C LEU A 521 -14.99 -5.09 -14.50
N ALA A 522 -13.76 -5.45 -14.88
CA ALA A 522 -12.65 -5.68 -13.96
C ALA A 522 -12.32 -4.44 -13.10
N ALA A 523 -12.24 -3.26 -13.73
CA ALA A 523 -11.95 -1.99 -13.08
C ALA A 523 -13.08 -1.51 -12.15
N SER A 524 -14.33 -1.91 -12.43
CA SER A 524 -15.50 -1.62 -11.59
C SER A 524 -15.76 -2.70 -10.54
N GLY A 525 -14.87 -3.69 -10.41
CA GLY A 525 -14.97 -4.77 -9.43
C GLY A 525 -15.98 -5.87 -9.80
N GLY A 526 -16.34 -5.97 -11.08
CA GLY A 526 -17.12 -7.05 -11.67
C GLY A 526 -16.27 -8.29 -11.93
N GLN A 527 -16.94 -9.43 -12.02
CA GLN A 527 -16.32 -10.72 -12.32
C GLN A 527 -15.81 -10.75 -13.78
N ALA A 528 -14.48 -10.75 -13.94
CA ALA A 528 -13.80 -10.81 -15.21
C ALA A 528 -12.70 -11.88 -15.18
N GLU A 529 -12.49 -12.54 -16.32
CA GLU A 529 -11.34 -13.42 -16.51
C GLU A 529 -10.08 -12.59 -16.65
N ILE A 530 -9.11 -12.82 -15.78
CA ILE A 530 -7.85 -12.10 -15.80
C ILE A 530 -6.66 -13.04 -15.78
N PHE A 531 -5.56 -12.56 -16.36
CA PHE A 531 -4.36 -13.31 -16.62
C PHE A 531 -3.21 -12.75 -15.80
N TRP A 532 -2.47 -13.64 -15.16
CA TRP A 532 -1.13 -13.31 -14.70
C TRP A 532 -0.15 -13.48 -15.85
N GLU A 533 0.77 -12.55 -15.97
CA GLU A 533 1.85 -12.57 -16.95
C GLU A 533 3.16 -12.19 -16.25
N VAL A 534 4.24 -12.89 -16.57
CA VAL A 534 5.56 -12.65 -15.99
C VAL A 534 6.56 -12.42 -17.10
N HIS A 535 7.32 -11.34 -17.00
CA HIS A 535 8.45 -11.03 -17.88
C HIS A 535 9.76 -11.24 -17.14
N ASP A 536 10.66 -12.05 -17.71
CA ASP A 536 12.05 -12.19 -17.25
C ASP A 536 12.93 -11.17 -17.99
N THR A 537 13.43 -10.18 -17.26
CA THR A 537 14.24 -9.08 -17.80
C THR A 537 15.60 -9.53 -18.33
N ARG A 538 16.11 -10.70 -17.93
CA ARG A 538 17.39 -11.23 -18.40
C ARG A 538 17.24 -11.91 -19.77
N THR A 539 16.15 -12.64 -19.97
CA THR A 539 15.92 -13.40 -21.21
C THR A 539 15.05 -12.64 -22.20
N GLY A 540 14.37 -11.57 -21.76
CA GLY A 540 13.40 -10.82 -22.55
C GLY A 540 12.11 -11.60 -22.84
N ARG A 541 11.92 -12.76 -22.22
CA ARG A 541 10.77 -13.65 -22.46
C ARG A 541 9.67 -13.37 -21.45
N SER A 542 8.44 -13.52 -21.93
CA SER A 542 7.25 -13.45 -21.09
C SER A 542 6.47 -14.76 -21.14
N ILE A 543 5.88 -15.15 -20.01
CA ILE A 543 4.94 -16.27 -19.91
C ILE A 543 3.61 -15.73 -19.41
N ARG A 544 2.52 -16.26 -19.97
CA ARG A 544 1.15 -16.06 -19.49
C ARG A 544 0.66 -17.32 -18.81
N PHE A 545 -0.05 -17.14 -17.70
CA PHE A 545 -0.66 -18.21 -16.91
C PHE A 545 -2.14 -18.37 -17.25
N GLU A 546 -2.74 -19.45 -16.77
CA GLU A 546 -4.17 -19.72 -16.92
C GLU A 546 -5.02 -18.58 -16.33
N PRO A 547 -6.18 -18.27 -16.94
CA PRO A 547 -7.08 -17.25 -16.42
C PRO A 547 -7.67 -17.68 -15.07
N HIS A 548 -7.98 -16.68 -14.25
CA HIS A 548 -8.73 -16.84 -13.02
C HIS A 548 -9.67 -15.65 -12.83
N MET A 549 -10.62 -15.79 -11.89
CA MET A 549 -11.47 -14.69 -11.46
C MET A 549 -11.05 -14.31 -10.03
N PRO A 550 -10.51 -13.12 -9.75
CA PRO A 550 -10.09 -12.82 -8.38
C PRO A 550 -11.28 -12.75 -7.44
N SER A 551 -10.99 -12.86 -6.16
CA SER A 551 -11.99 -12.66 -5.12
C SER A 551 -12.61 -11.26 -5.20
N GLN A 552 -13.83 -11.12 -4.69
CA GLN A 552 -14.52 -9.84 -4.67
C GLN A 552 -13.75 -8.81 -3.84
N THR A 553 -13.13 -9.25 -2.73
CA THR A 553 -12.30 -8.37 -1.90
C THR A 553 -11.09 -7.84 -2.66
N VAL A 554 -10.35 -8.69 -3.40
CA VAL A 554 -9.19 -8.26 -4.20
C VAL A 554 -9.61 -7.27 -5.27
N LEU A 555 -10.65 -7.58 -6.04
CA LEU A 555 -11.17 -6.73 -7.10
C LEU A 555 -11.64 -5.36 -6.58
N ALA A 556 -12.37 -5.32 -5.47
CA ALA A 556 -12.99 -4.09 -4.99
C ALA A 556 -12.08 -3.23 -4.09
N SER A 557 -11.15 -3.84 -3.35
CA SER A 557 -10.40 -3.15 -2.29
C SER A 557 -8.91 -2.97 -2.59
N TYR A 558 -8.31 -3.91 -3.31
CA TYR A 558 -6.85 -3.94 -3.51
C TYR A 558 -6.47 -3.46 -4.90
N LEU A 559 -7.10 -4.02 -5.93
CA LEU A 559 -6.74 -3.76 -7.32
C LEU A 559 -6.86 -2.27 -7.73
N PRO A 560 -7.90 -1.51 -7.31
CA PRO A 560 -8.03 -0.09 -7.65
C PRO A 560 -6.99 0.81 -7.01
N PHE A 561 -6.14 0.28 -6.12
CA PHE A 561 -5.08 1.00 -5.41
C PHE A 561 -3.80 0.18 -5.34
N PHE A 562 -3.58 -0.74 -6.29
CA PHE A 562 -2.53 -1.75 -6.21
C PHE A 562 -1.14 -1.15 -5.99
N ASP A 563 -0.86 0.02 -6.53
CA ASP A 563 0.44 0.70 -6.44
C ASP A 563 0.77 1.16 -5.02
N GLN A 564 -0.26 1.45 -4.22
CA GLN A 564 -0.13 1.67 -2.79
C GLN A 564 -0.11 0.34 -2.02
N TYR A 565 -1.02 -0.59 -2.32
CA TYR A 565 -1.09 -1.87 -1.59
C TYR A 565 0.09 -2.80 -1.86
N ALA A 566 0.78 -2.68 -2.99
CA ALA A 566 1.99 -3.45 -3.30
C ALA A 566 3.10 -3.26 -2.25
N LEU A 567 3.08 -2.13 -1.53
CA LEU A 567 4.05 -1.81 -0.47
C LEU A 567 3.78 -2.59 0.83
N SER A 568 2.56 -3.10 1.02
CA SER A 568 2.16 -3.80 2.24
C SER A 568 1.65 -5.24 2.00
N HIS A 569 1.27 -5.57 0.77
CA HIS A 569 0.74 -6.87 0.34
C HIS A 569 1.63 -7.48 -0.72
N ALA A 570 2.56 -8.35 -0.30
CA ALA A 570 3.43 -9.06 -1.22
C ALA A 570 2.67 -10.17 -1.94
N VAL A 571 2.74 -10.17 -3.27
CA VAL A 571 2.20 -11.24 -4.13
C VAL A 571 3.27 -12.27 -4.49
N TRP A 572 4.53 -11.86 -4.49
CA TRP A 572 5.67 -12.71 -4.81
C TRP A 572 6.12 -13.53 -3.61
N SER A 573 6.59 -14.74 -3.88
CA SER A 573 7.37 -15.49 -2.91
C SER A 573 8.71 -14.79 -2.62
N PRO A 574 9.24 -14.86 -1.38
CA PRO A 574 10.50 -14.23 -0.99
C PRO A 574 11.71 -14.70 -1.80
N ASP A 575 11.63 -15.85 -2.46
CA ASP A 575 12.65 -16.44 -3.33
C ASP A 575 12.43 -16.13 -4.83
N SER A 576 11.41 -15.35 -5.19
CA SER A 576 11.09 -14.94 -6.58
C SER A 576 10.78 -16.10 -7.54
N ASP A 577 10.35 -17.25 -7.04
CA ASP A 577 10.07 -18.45 -7.83
C ASP A 577 8.57 -18.81 -7.93
N ALA A 578 7.71 -18.09 -7.20
CA ALA A 578 6.28 -18.27 -7.19
C ALA A 578 5.54 -16.97 -6.88
N PHE A 579 4.23 -16.94 -7.14
CA PHE A 579 3.35 -15.88 -6.68
C PHE A 579 2.04 -16.44 -6.14
N CYS A 580 1.35 -15.68 -5.31
CA CYS A 580 0.05 -16.04 -4.74
C CYS A 580 -1.06 -15.11 -5.19
N TYR A 581 -2.28 -15.64 -5.27
CA TYR A 581 -3.49 -14.86 -5.56
C TYR A 581 -4.73 -15.51 -4.92
N ALA A 582 -5.77 -14.71 -4.67
CA ALA A 582 -7.05 -15.20 -4.15
C ALA A 582 -8.13 -15.06 -5.22
N GLY A 583 -8.87 -16.14 -5.47
CA GLY A 583 -9.88 -16.17 -6.52
C GLY A 583 -10.41 -17.55 -6.83
N ILE A 584 -11.15 -17.61 -7.93
CA ILE A 584 -11.74 -18.82 -8.50
C ILE A 584 -10.85 -19.26 -9.66
N GLY A 585 -10.30 -20.48 -9.55
CA GLY A 585 -9.52 -21.12 -10.61
C GLY A 585 -10.40 -21.68 -11.73
N MET A 586 -9.78 -22.18 -12.79
CA MET A 586 -10.50 -22.78 -13.93
C MET A 586 -11.30 -24.04 -13.56
N ASP A 587 -10.91 -24.72 -12.49
CA ASP A 587 -11.61 -25.88 -11.93
C ASP A 587 -12.87 -25.49 -11.12
N GLY A 588 -13.14 -24.19 -10.99
CA GLY A 588 -14.24 -23.64 -10.21
C GLY A 588 -13.98 -23.59 -8.70
N ALA A 589 -12.81 -24.04 -8.24
CA ALA A 589 -12.47 -23.97 -6.82
C ALA A 589 -12.13 -22.52 -6.43
N ALA A 590 -12.71 -22.07 -5.32
CA ALA A 590 -12.49 -20.73 -4.79
C ALA A 590 -11.53 -20.78 -3.60
N GLY A 591 -10.47 -19.96 -3.62
CA GLY A 591 -9.57 -19.83 -2.48
C GLY A 591 -8.25 -19.13 -2.78
N ALA A 592 -7.26 -19.40 -1.93
CA ALA A 592 -5.91 -18.91 -2.08
C ALA A 592 -5.11 -19.91 -2.90
N TRP A 593 -4.41 -19.40 -3.90
CA TRP A 593 -3.64 -20.17 -4.86
C TRP A 593 -2.17 -19.77 -4.80
N VAL A 594 -1.30 -20.74 -5.07
CA VAL A 594 0.13 -20.53 -5.30
C VAL A 594 0.48 -21.02 -6.69
N GLN A 595 1.04 -20.14 -7.51
CA GLN A 595 1.53 -20.43 -8.85
C GLN A 595 3.05 -20.40 -8.86
N LYS A 596 3.67 -21.58 -9.05
CA LYS A 596 5.12 -21.66 -9.26
C LYS A 596 5.48 -21.24 -10.67
N LEU A 597 6.63 -20.60 -10.82
CA LEU A 597 7.24 -20.37 -12.12
C LEU A 597 7.87 -21.66 -12.65
N PRO A 598 7.90 -21.88 -13.98
CA PRO A 598 8.68 -22.95 -14.56
C PRO A 598 10.18 -22.72 -14.34
N SER A 599 10.98 -23.79 -14.33
CA SER A 599 12.44 -23.70 -14.20
C SER A 599 13.07 -22.97 -15.40
N SER A 600 12.41 -23.00 -16.55
CA SER A 600 12.77 -22.26 -17.76
C SER A 600 11.55 -21.62 -18.40
N PHE A 601 11.70 -20.39 -18.92
CA PHE A 601 10.64 -19.68 -19.64
C PHE A 601 10.34 -20.28 -21.03
N ALA A 602 11.00 -21.38 -21.39
CA ALA A 602 10.68 -22.20 -22.57
C ALA A 602 9.70 -23.34 -22.25
N GLU A 603 9.51 -23.67 -20.97
CA GLU A 603 8.67 -24.78 -20.52
C GLU A 603 7.26 -24.28 -20.17
N SER A 604 6.29 -25.19 -20.24
CA SER A 604 4.95 -24.91 -19.75
C SER A 604 4.97 -24.70 -18.23
N PRO A 605 4.24 -23.69 -17.71
CA PRO A 605 4.17 -23.48 -16.28
C PRO A 605 3.48 -24.67 -15.58
N PRO A 606 3.89 -25.02 -14.36
CA PRO A 606 3.16 -26.01 -13.56
C PRO A 606 1.75 -25.49 -13.23
N PRO A 607 0.75 -26.36 -13.01
CA PRO A 607 -0.59 -25.92 -12.63
C PRO A 607 -0.57 -25.19 -11.27
N PRO A 608 -1.46 -24.21 -11.05
CA PRO A 608 -1.59 -23.54 -9.76
C PRO A 608 -2.09 -24.51 -8.69
N ARG A 609 -1.64 -24.32 -7.46
CA ARG A 609 -2.05 -25.13 -6.30
C ARG A 609 -3.00 -24.35 -5.41
N LEU A 610 -4.21 -24.87 -5.20
CA LEU A 610 -5.10 -24.39 -4.15
C LEU A 610 -4.51 -24.76 -2.79
N VAL A 611 -4.22 -23.76 -1.96
CA VAL A 611 -3.62 -23.96 -0.62
C VAL A 611 -4.63 -23.80 0.50
N VAL A 612 -5.62 -22.92 0.33
CA VAL A 612 -6.68 -22.66 1.33
C VAL A 612 -7.99 -22.37 0.60
N SER A 613 -9.04 -23.12 0.87
CA SER A 613 -10.37 -22.89 0.30
C SER A 613 -11.05 -21.65 0.91
N GLY A 614 -11.84 -20.93 0.12
CA GLY A 614 -12.68 -19.83 0.60
C GLY A 614 -11.93 -18.57 1.02
N ALA A 615 -10.68 -18.40 0.58
CA ALA A 615 -9.91 -17.18 0.78
C ALA A 615 -10.46 -16.01 -0.05
N GLU A 616 -10.57 -14.85 0.60
CA GLU A 616 -10.84 -13.55 -0.02
C GLU A 616 -9.57 -12.74 -0.26
N THR A 617 -8.51 -12.94 0.52
CA THR A 617 -7.20 -12.35 0.23
C THR A 617 -6.09 -13.32 0.58
N VAL A 618 -4.93 -13.16 -0.07
CA VAL A 618 -3.69 -13.83 0.29
C VAL A 618 -2.53 -12.88 0.07
N SER A 619 -1.56 -12.89 0.97
CA SER A 619 -0.30 -12.19 0.81
C SER A 619 0.84 -13.04 1.37
N TRP A 620 1.98 -12.97 0.71
CA TRP A 620 3.22 -13.57 1.20
C TRP A 620 3.83 -12.71 2.30
N SER A 621 4.56 -13.33 3.23
CA SER A 621 5.39 -12.64 4.20
C SER A 621 6.43 -11.73 3.52
N GLN A 622 6.59 -10.51 4.03
CA GLN A 622 7.62 -9.58 3.58
C GLN A 622 9.00 -10.00 4.10
N CYS A 623 10.06 -9.67 3.36
CA CYS A 623 11.45 -10.02 3.66
C CYS A 623 12.41 -8.93 3.20
#